data_AF-A4IGX5-F1
#
_entry.id   AF-A4IGX5-F1
#
_cell.length_a   1.000
_cell.length_b   1.000
_cell.length_c   1.000
_cell.angle_alpha   90.00
_cell.angle_beta   90.00
_cell.angle_gamma   90.00
#
_symmetry.space_group_name_H-M   'P 1'
#
loop_
_entity.id
_entity.type
_entity.pdbx_description
1 polymer ?
#
loop_
_entity_poly.entity_id
_entity_poly.type
_entity_poly.pdbx_seq_one_letter_code
_entity_poly.pdbx_strand_id
1 'polypeptide(L)'
;MSSSFRGGLRATNQRTKATPSASATSSTNTASSARPRPSDKLNPKTIDPFAEPRRSPSAFSAVYSRGGIPCRLVHGSVKHNLQWERLPETIPFDPLLITLAEGLKETRHPYTFVSQEGFKELLMVPGAKEKVLPILPKVTAALKGALVCIQQQAFALAYPNA
;
A
#
# COMPACT_ATOMS: atom_id res chain seq x y z
N MET A 1 0.55 19.99 -67.71
CA MET A 1 0.63 21.37 -68.24
C MET A 1 0.79 22.30 -67.05
N SER A 2 1.84 23.12 -67.10
CA SER A 2 2.16 24.18 -66.14
C SER A 2 0.99 25.13 -65.91
N SER A 3 0.90 25.70 -64.71
CA SER A 3 0.93 27.17 -64.55
C SER A 3 0.92 27.55 -63.07
N SER A 4 2.01 28.17 -62.63
CA SER A 4 2.09 28.99 -61.43
C SER A 4 1.27 30.28 -61.60
N PHE A 5 0.73 30.81 -60.51
CA PHE A 5 0.44 32.25 -60.38
C PHE A 5 0.87 32.75 -59.00
N ARG A 6 1.50 33.94 -59.02
CA ARG A 6 2.12 34.69 -57.91
C ARG A 6 1.16 35.74 -57.35
N GLY A 7 1.44 36.15 -56.11
CA GLY A 7 1.12 37.48 -55.55
C GLY A 7 0.07 37.42 -54.42
N GLY A 8 0.20 38.08 -53.27
CA GLY A 8 1.22 38.99 -52.76
C GLY A 8 0.86 39.42 -51.32
N LEU A 9 1.89 39.59 -50.50
CA LEU A 9 2.12 40.56 -49.42
C LEU A 9 0.94 41.07 -48.54
N ARG A 10 1.04 40.83 -47.23
CA ARG A 10 0.93 41.90 -46.23
C ARG A 10 1.77 41.62 -44.97
N ALA A 11 2.56 42.63 -44.60
CA ALA A 11 3.58 42.63 -43.56
C ALA A 11 3.00 42.75 -42.14
N THR A 12 3.68 42.14 -41.17
CA THR A 12 3.69 42.59 -39.77
C THR A 12 5.12 42.95 -39.39
N ASN A 13 5.28 44.19 -38.92
CA ASN A 13 6.56 44.81 -38.65
C ASN A 13 7.02 44.48 -37.22
N GLN A 14 8.33 44.23 -37.09
CA GLN A 14 9.04 44.01 -35.83
C GLN A 14 9.10 45.29 -34.99
N ARG A 15 9.15 45.15 -33.66
CA ARG A 15 10.22 45.81 -32.89
C ARG A 15 10.58 45.08 -31.61
N THR A 16 11.85 44.68 -31.58
CA THR A 16 12.66 44.10 -30.53
C THR A 16 13.01 45.10 -29.42
N LYS A 17 13.19 44.62 -28.19
CA LYS A 17 14.33 45.04 -27.35
C LYS A 17 14.89 43.85 -26.59
N ALA A 18 16.17 43.59 -26.84
CA ALA A 18 16.99 42.50 -26.35
C ALA A 18 17.52 42.73 -24.93
N THR A 19 17.89 41.63 -24.25
CA THR A 19 19.17 41.44 -23.54
C THR A 19 19.43 39.93 -23.32
N PRO A 20 20.69 39.49 -23.15
CA PRO A 20 21.19 38.28 -23.80
C PRO A 20 21.55 37.08 -22.89
N SER A 21 21.60 35.92 -23.56
CA SER A 21 22.51 34.75 -23.48
C SER A 21 23.03 34.13 -22.17
N ALA A 22 23.15 32.80 -22.33
CA ALA A 22 24.08 31.84 -21.72
C ALA A 22 23.57 31.18 -20.44
N SER A 23 23.62 29.87 -20.25
CA SER A 23 24.14 28.76 -21.06
C SER A 23 23.67 27.46 -20.40
N ALA A 24 23.52 26.41 -21.20
CA ALA A 24 23.34 25.06 -20.70
C ALA A 24 24.52 24.67 -19.79
N THR A 25 24.21 24.12 -18.61
CA THR A 25 25.15 23.25 -17.90
C THR A 25 24.37 22.12 -17.25
N SER A 26 24.45 20.96 -17.89
CA SER A 26 24.32 19.67 -17.24
C SER A 26 25.30 19.60 -16.08
N SER A 27 24.81 19.42 -14.86
CA SER A 27 25.64 19.05 -13.73
C SER A 27 24.99 17.91 -12.96
N THR A 28 25.40 16.71 -13.34
CA THR A 28 25.47 15.53 -12.48
C THR A 28 26.12 15.93 -11.16
N ASN A 29 25.35 16.01 -10.08
CA ASN A 29 25.94 16.11 -8.75
C ASN A 29 26.42 14.72 -8.31
N THR A 30 27.65 14.44 -8.74
CA THR A 30 28.57 13.51 -8.09
C THR A 30 28.71 13.86 -6.61
N ALA A 31 28.69 12.82 -5.77
CA ALA A 31 28.92 12.87 -4.35
C ALA A 31 30.14 13.73 -3.97
N SER A 32 29.89 14.91 -3.39
CA SER A 32 30.89 15.66 -2.63
C SER A 32 30.56 15.50 -1.14
N SER A 33 31.44 14.80 -0.43
CA SER A 33 31.47 14.68 1.03
C SER A 33 31.28 16.06 1.68
N ALA A 34 30.06 16.34 2.14
CA ALA A 34 29.77 17.53 2.91
C ALA A 34 30.37 17.32 4.30
N ARG A 35 31.27 18.21 4.72
CA ARG A 35 31.75 18.26 6.10
C ARG A 35 30.53 18.25 7.03
N PRO A 36 30.47 17.36 8.03
CA PRO A 36 29.32 17.28 8.91
C PRO A 36 29.13 18.63 9.57
N ARG A 37 27.93 19.20 9.44
CA ARG A 37 27.63 20.49 10.06
C ARG A 37 27.66 20.26 11.58
N PRO A 38 28.11 21.23 12.40
CA PRO A 38 28.02 21.12 13.85
C PRO A 38 26.59 20.78 14.34
N SER A 39 25.57 21.20 13.58
CA SER A 39 24.15 20.85 13.81
C SER A 39 23.84 19.35 13.65
N ASP A 40 24.60 18.61 12.85
CA ASP A 40 24.40 17.16 12.67
C ASP A 40 24.72 16.37 13.95
N LYS A 41 25.62 16.91 14.81
CA LYS A 41 25.87 16.37 16.16
C LYS A 41 24.76 16.71 17.17
N LEU A 42 23.93 17.69 16.85
CA LEU A 42 22.83 18.19 17.70
C LEU A 42 21.46 17.81 17.15
N ASN A 43 21.39 16.84 16.24
CA ASN A 43 20.14 16.29 15.76
C ASN A 43 19.89 15.00 16.55
N PRO A 44 19.42 15.06 17.82
CA PRO A 44 18.85 13.86 18.43
C PRO A 44 17.81 13.38 17.44
N LYS A 45 17.68 12.05 17.24
CA LYS A 45 16.63 11.50 16.38
C LYS A 45 15.31 12.08 16.86
N THR A 46 14.84 13.16 16.23
CA THR A 46 13.61 13.83 16.64
C THR A 46 12.54 12.81 16.40
N ILE A 47 12.06 12.25 17.49
CA ILE A 47 10.94 11.34 17.47
C ILE A 47 9.80 12.20 16.96
N ASP A 48 9.36 11.98 15.73
CA ASP A 48 8.19 12.65 15.21
C ASP A 48 7.00 12.11 16.01
N PRO A 49 6.38 12.92 16.89
CA PRO A 49 5.28 12.45 17.73
C PRO A 49 4.02 12.14 16.91
N PHE A 50 3.98 12.55 15.64
CA PHE A 50 2.92 12.24 14.69
C PHE A 50 3.32 11.13 13.71
N ALA A 51 4.56 10.66 13.72
CA ALA A 51 4.93 9.49 12.94
C ALA A 51 4.25 8.27 13.54
N GLU A 52 3.50 7.55 12.69
CA GLU A 52 2.94 6.25 13.06
C GLU A 52 4.09 5.36 13.58
N PRO A 53 3.92 4.68 14.74
CA PRO A 53 4.92 3.76 15.24
C PRO A 53 5.34 2.81 14.13
N ARG A 54 6.65 2.75 13.85
CA ARG A 54 7.23 1.88 12.80
C ARG A 54 7.07 0.42 13.21
N ARG A 55 5.85 -0.11 13.10
CA ARG A 55 5.59 -1.53 13.21
C ARG A 55 6.08 -2.18 11.93
N SER A 56 6.91 -3.22 12.08
CA SER A 56 7.26 -4.09 10.98
C SER A 56 5.98 -4.59 10.30
N PRO A 57 5.93 -4.64 8.95
CA PRO A 57 4.77 -5.16 8.26
C PRO A 57 4.50 -6.58 8.74
N SER A 58 3.25 -6.88 9.06
CA SER A 58 2.87 -8.23 9.44
C SER A 58 3.03 -9.21 8.27
N ALA A 59 3.04 -10.50 8.57
CA ALA A 59 3.03 -11.54 7.54
C ALA A 59 1.87 -11.34 6.54
N PHE A 60 0.66 -11.06 7.05
CA PHE A 60 -0.51 -10.76 6.22
C PHE A 60 -0.31 -9.53 5.34
N SER A 61 0.09 -8.39 5.92
CA SER A 61 0.31 -7.14 5.19
C SER A 61 1.36 -7.31 4.08
N ALA A 62 2.41 -8.07 4.36
CA ALA A 62 3.44 -8.40 3.38
C ALA A 62 2.91 -9.28 2.24
N VAL A 63 2.07 -10.29 2.53
CA VAL A 63 1.44 -11.14 1.50
C VAL A 63 0.47 -10.34 0.65
N TYR A 64 -0.37 -9.49 1.26
CA TYR A 64 -1.31 -8.64 0.52
C TYR A 64 -0.57 -7.66 -0.41
N SER A 65 0.47 -6.99 0.09
CA SER A 65 1.26 -6.02 -0.69
C SER A 65 1.96 -6.66 -1.90
N ARG A 66 2.26 -7.96 -1.82
CA ARG A 66 2.83 -8.73 -2.95
C ARG A 66 1.77 -9.32 -3.90
N GLY A 67 0.48 -9.14 -3.63
CA GLY A 67 -0.59 -9.74 -4.41
C GLY A 67 -0.78 -11.25 -4.18
N GLY A 68 -0.38 -11.77 -3.02
CA GLY A 68 -0.52 -13.19 -2.70
C GLY A 68 -1.95 -13.62 -2.30
N ILE A 69 -2.86 -12.67 -2.16
CA ILE A 69 -4.28 -12.91 -1.86
C ILE A 69 -5.05 -12.69 -3.17
N PRO A 70 -5.75 -13.71 -3.70
CA PRO A 70 -6.40 -13.65 -5.02
C PRO A 70 -7.74 -12.90 -4.96
N CYS A 71 -7.74 -11.69 -4.43
CA CYS A 71 -8.92 -10.84 -4.35
C CYS A 71 -8.59 -9.36 -4.59
N ARG A 72 -9.62 -8.61 -4.96
CA ARG A 72 -9.57 -7.17 -5.15
C ARG A 72 -10.61 -6.50 -4.26
N LEU A 73 -10.19 -5.46 -3.56
CA LEU A 73 -11.12 -4.60 -2.83
C LEU A 73 -11.86 -3.69 -3.81
N VAL A 74 -13.17 -3.90 -3.92
CA VAL A 74 -14.06 -3.06 -4.74
C VAL A 74 -14.74 -2.03 -3.85
N HIS A 75 -14.44 -0.75 -4.11
CA HIS A 75 -15.04 0.37 -3.40
C HIS A 75 -16.38 0.74 -4.05
N GLY A 76 -17.48 0.22 -3.51
CA GLY A 76 -18.82 0.68 -3.87
C GLY A 76 -19.22 1.97 -3.16
N SER A 77 -20.29 2.62 -3.65
CA SER A 77 -20.80 3.88 -3.08
C SER A 77 -21.38 3.75 -1.67
N VAL A 78 -21.88 2.56 -1.30
CA VAL A 78 -22.51 2.29 0.00
C VAL A 78 -21.80 1.15 0.74
N LYS A 79 -21.42 0.10 0.02
CA LYS A 79 -20.73 -1.06 0.58
C LYS A 79 -19.47 -1.38 -0.20
N HIS A 80 -18.41 -1.71 0.53
CA HIS A 80 -17.22 -2.33 -0.03
C HIS A 80 -17.44 -3.84 -0.13
N ASN A 81 -16.94 -4.48 -1.17
CA ASN A 81 -16.99 -5.93 -1.32
C ASN A 81 -15.64 -6.45 -1.81
N LEU A 82 -15.37 -7.73 -1.58
CA LEU A 82 -14.25 -8.41 -2.19
C LEU A 82 -14.67 -9.05 -3.51
N GLN A 83 -13.90 -8.79 -4.55
CA GLN A 83 -14.01 -9.50 -5.81
C GLN A 83 -12.88 -10.51 -5.90
N TRP A 84 -13.21 -11.80 -5.89
CA TRP A 84 -12.23 -12.87 -6.04
C TRP A 84 -11.82 -13.03 -7.51
N GLU A 85 -10.53 -13.28 -7.74
CA GLU A 85 -10.01 -13.58 -9.09
C GLU A 85 -10.46 -14.95 -9.60
N ARG A 86 -10.79 -15.86 -8.66
CA ARG A 86 -11.27 -17.23 -8.94
C ARG A 86 -12.51 -17.49 -8.09
N LEU A 87 -13.31 -18.49 -8.48
CA LEU A 87 -14.44 -18.90 -7.65
C LEU A 87 -13.96 -19.34 -6.25
N PRO A 88 -14.52 -18.78 -5.16
CA PRO A 88 -14.12 -19.10 -3.79
C PRO A 88 -14.10 -20.61 -3.47
N GLU A 89 -14.98 -21.38 -4.11
CA GLU A 89 -15.09 -22.84 -4.00
C GLU A 89 -13.82 -23.56 -4.46
N THR A 90 -13.20 -23.06 -5.53
CA THR A 90 -12.03 -23.68 -6.17
C THR A 90 -10.70 -23.27 -5.53
N ILE A 91 -10.70 -22.22 -4.70
CA ILE A 91 -9.47 -21.66 -4.15
C ILE A 91 -8.93 -22.58 -3.03
N PRO A 92 -7.65 -22.95 -3.04
CA PRO A 92 -7.05 -23.74 -1.95
C PRO A 92 -7.02 -22.93 -0.64
N PHE A 93 -7.38 -23.57 0.48
CA PHE A 93 -7.42 -22.91 1.78
C PHE A 93 -6.05 -22.85 2.46
N ASP A 94 -5.13 -23.76 2.15
CA ASP A 94 -3.72 -23.67 2.58
C ASP A 94 -2.91 -22.97 1.47
N PRO A 95 -2.18 -21.88 1.73
CA PRO A 95 -2.04 -21.16 3.01
C PRO A 95 -3.03 -19.98 3.18
N LEU A 96 -3.95 -19.79 2.24
CA LEU A 96 -4.76 -18.57 2.14
C LEU A 96 -5.59 -18.28 3.39
N LEU A 97 -6.34 -19.26 3.89
CA LEU A 97 -7.23 -19.09 5.04
C LEU A 97 -6.43 -18.82 6.32
N ILE A 98 -5.26 -19.46 6.46
CA ILE A 98 -4.34 -19.22 7.59
C ILE A 98 -3.82 -17.78 7.53
N THR A 99 -3.41 -17.34 6.33
CA THR A 99 -2.94 -15.97 6.11
C THR A 99 -4.03 -14.96 6.47
N LEU A 100 -5.26 -15.17 6.01
CA LEU A 100 -6.41 -14.31 6.35
C LEU A 100 -6.70 -14.31 7.87
N ALA A 101 -6.62 -15.46 8.52
CA ALA A 101 -6.79 -15.57 9.98
C ALA A 101 -5.71 -14.78 10.74
N GLU A 102 -4.45 -14.83 10.29
CA GLU A 102 -3.39 -14.00 10.88
C GLU A 102 -3.65 -12.50 10.66
N GLY A 103 -4.27 -12.14 9.54
CA GLY A 103 -4.65 -10.77 9.22
C GLY A 103 -5.78 -10.20 10.10
N LEU A 104 -6.43 -11.01 10.93
CA LEU A 104 -7.49 -10.51 11.84
C LEU A 104 -6.97 -9.60 12.95
N LYS A 105 -5.66 -9.61 13.20
CA LYS A 105 -5.00 -8.65 14.13
C LYS A 105 -4.67 -7.31 13.49
N GLU A 106 -4.90 -7.15 12.19
CA GLU A 106 -4.67 -5.88 11.52
C GLU A 106 -5.61 -4.80 12.03
N THR A 107 -5.13 -3.56 12.02
CA THR A 107 -5.90 -2.39 12.49
C THR A 107 -5.98 -1.29 11.44
N ARG A 108 -5.29 -1.46 10.31
CA ARG A 108 -5.23 -0.49 9.22
C ARG A 108 -6.08 -0.93 8.04
N HIS A 109 -6.83 0.00 7.49
CA HIS A 109 -7.47 -0.17 6.19
C HIS A 109 -6.40 -0.14 5.06
N PRO A 110 -6.47 -0.99 4.01
CA PRO A 110 -7.53 -1.94 3.67
C PRO A 110 -7.40 -3.33 4.31
N TYR A 111 -6.32 -3.60 5.05
CA TYR A 111 -5.97 -4.92 5.56
C TYR A 111 -7.05 -5.51 6.48
N THR A 112 -7.62 -4.70 7.36
CA THR A 112 -8.73 -5.08 8.26
C THR A 112 -9.93 -5.63 7.49
N PHE A 113 -10.35 -4.95 6.43
CA PHE A 113 -11.51 -5.34 5.65
C PHE A 113 -11.22 -6.61 4.84
N VAL A 114 -10.06 -6.67 4.18
CA VAL A 114 -9.69 -7.82 3.35
C VAL A 114 -9.55 -9.08 4.20
N SER A 115 -8.93 -9.01 5.38
CA SER A 115 -8.80 -10.16 6.26
C SER A 115 -10.14 -10.66 6.78
N GLN A 116 -10.99 -9.74 7.27
CA GLN A 116 -12.29 -10.10 7.84
C GLN A 116 -13.27 -10.65 6.80
N GLU A 117 -13.50 -9.91 5.71
CA GLU A 117 -14.46 -10.33 4.70
C GLU A 117 -13.94 -11.54 3.93
N GLY A 118 -12.63 -11.59 3.64
CA GLY A 118 -12.03 -12.72 2.95
C GLY A 118 -12.10 -14.01 3.77
N PHE A 119 -11.83 -13.93 5.08
CA PHE A 119 -11.94 -15.08 5.97
C PHE A 119 -13.39 -15.58 6.07
N LYS A 120 -14.35 -14.66 6.20
CA LYS A 120 -15.78 -14.97 6.25
C LYS A 120 -16.30 -15.59 4.95
N GLU A 121 -16.03 -14.98 3.80
CA GLU A 121 -16.50 -15.47 2.50
C GLU A 121 -15.95 -16.87 2.20
N LEU A 122 -14.67 -17.15 2.51
CA LEU A 122 -14.12 -18.51 2.36
C LEU A 122 -14.80 -19.52 3.28
N LEU A 123 -15.16 -19.16 4.51
CA LEU A 123 -15.84 -20.10 5.42
C LEU A 123 -17.31 -20.35 5.07
N MET A 124 -17.95 -19.44 4.33
CA MET A 124 -19.35 -19.56 3.89
C MET A 124 -19.52 -20.40 2.61
N VAL A 125 -18.42 -20.77 1.96
CA VAL A 125 -18.40 -21.60 0.75
C VAL A 125 -18.89 -23.02 1.02
N PRO A 126 -19.67 -23.64 0.11
CA PRO A 126 -20.02 -25.05 0.22
C PRO A 126 -18.76 -25.93 0.22
N GLY A 127 -18.68 -26.90 1.13
CA GLY A 127 -17.49 -27.75 1.29
C GLY A 127 -16.33 -27.10 2.05
N ALA A 128 -16.48 -25.88 2.58
CA ALA A 128 -15.44 -25.22 3.39
C ALA A 128 -14.97 -26.11 4.55
N LYS A 129 -15.88 -26.81 5.23
CA LYS A 129 -15.56 -27.71 6.36
C LYS A 129 -14.47 -28.72 5.98
N GLU A 130 -14.60 -29.41 4.85
CA GLU A 130 -13.67 -30.45 4.41
C GLU A 130 -12.28 -29.87 4.10
N LYS A 131 -12.24 -28.65 3.58
CA LYS A 131 -11.00 -27.93 3.27
C LYS A 131 -10.33 -27.34 4.51
N VAL A 132 -11.10 -26.97 5.53
CA VAL A 132 -10.59 -26.41 6.80
C VAL A 132 -10.06 -27.49 7.73
N LEU A 133 -10.73 -28.63 7.83
CA LEU A 133 -10.35 -29.73 8.74
C LEU A 133 -8.85 -30.07 8.73
N PRO A 134 -8.16 -30.26 7.59
CA PRO A 134 -6.73 -30.60 7.57
C PRO A 134 -5.82 -29.46 8.08
N ILE A 135 -6.26 -28.21 8.02
CA ILE A 135 -5.48 -27.03 8.44
C ILE A 135 -5.99 -26.41 9.74
N LEU A 136 -7.03 -26.97 10.34
CA LEU A 136 -7.70 -26.45 11.52
C LEU A 136 -6.75 -26.13 12.69
N PRO A 137 -5.72 -26.94 12.99
CA PRO A 137 -4.77 -26.61 14.06
C PRO A 137 -4.01 -25.30 13.79
N LYS A 138 -3.60 -25.09 12.53
CA LYS A 138 -2.88 -23.86 12.10
C LYS A 138 -3.80 -22.64 12.18
N VAL A 139 -5.04 -22.77 11.69
CA VAL A 139 -6.05 -21.70 11.76
C VAL A 139 -6.36 -21.34 13.21
N THR A 140 -6.51 -22.35 14.08
CA THR A 140 -6.76 -22.12 15.52
C THR A 140 -5.62 -21.36 16.18
N ALA A 141 -4.36 -21.70 15.85
CA ALA A 141 -3.20 -20.97 16.36
C ALA A 141 -3.19 -19.50 15.91
N ALA A 142 -3.48 -19.23 14.64
CA ALA A 142 -3.59 -17.87 14.11
C ALA A 142 -4.70 -17.06 14.80
N LEU A 143 -5.88 -17.67 15.00
CA LEU A 143 -7.01 -17.05 15.72
C LEU A 143 -6.67 -16.72 17.17
N LYS A 144 -6.02 -17.64 17.89
CA LYS A 144 -5.55 -17.39 19.26
C LYS A 144 -4.60 -16.18 19.30
N GLY A 145 -3.66 -16.11 18.36
CA GLY A 145 -2.75 -14.98 18.24
C GLY A 145 -3.48 -13.65 17.98
N ALA A 146 -4.52 -13.67 17.14
CA ALA A 146 -5.33 -12.49 16.87
C ALA A 146 -6.08 -12.01 18.11
N LEU A 147 -6.73 -12.91 18.86
CA LEU A 147 -7.46 -12.57 20.09
C LEU A 147 -6.54 -11.98 21.16
N VAL A 148 -5.34 -12.55 21.36
CA VAL A 148 -4.35 -12.00 22.30
C VAL A 148 -3.92 -10.60 21.88
N CYS A 149 -3.67 -10.37 20.59
CA CYS A 149 -3.27 -9.06 20.08
C CYS A 149 -4.36 -8.00 20.31
N ILE A 150 -5.63 -8.33 20.07
CA ILE A 150 -6.76 -7.44 20.31
C ILE A 150 -6.85 -7.08 21.80
N GLN A 151 -6.69 -8.07 22.69
CA GLN A 151 -6.69 -7.84 24.14
C GLN A 151 -5.56 -6.91 24.58
N GLN A 152 -4.33 -7.15 24.11
CA GLN A 152 -3.18 -6.27 24.42
C GLN A 152 -3.39 -4.86 23.89
N GLN A 153 -3.97 -4.70 22.70
CA GLN A 153 -4.24 -3.39 22.14
C GLN A 153 -5.35 -2.65 22.90
N ALA A 154 -6.41 -3.35 23.31
CA ALA A 154 -7.45 -2.80 24.17
C ALA A 154 -6.88 -2.34 25.52
N PHE A 155 -6.01 -3.15 26.12
CA PHE A 155 -5.33 -2.80 27.37
C PHE A 155 -4.41 -1.57 27.21
N ALA A 156 -3.60 -1.52 26.15
CA ALA A 156 -2.71 -0.40 25.87
C ALA A 156 -3.47 0.92 25.63
N LEU A 157 -4.66 0.86 25.02
CA LEU A 157 -5.52 2.04 24.86
C LEU A 157 -6.20 2.46 26.17
N ALA A 158 -6.52 1.52 27.05
CA ALA A 158 -7.12 1.81 28.36
C ALA A 158 -6.10 2.39 29.36
N TYR A 159 -4.83 2.01 29.24
CA TYR A 159 -3.74 2.44 30.14
C TYR A 159 -2.54 2.95 29.34
N PRO A 160 -2.62 4.15 28.74
CA PRO A 160 -1.56 4.68 27.86
C PRO A 160 -0.26 5.08 28.60
N ASN A 161 -0.26 5.14 29.94
CA ASN A 161 0.85 5.63 30.76
C ASN A 161 1.37 4.58 31.78
N ALA A 162 1.04 3.30 31.61
CA ALA A 162 1.52 2.21 32.47
C ALA A 162 2.82 1.59 31.95
#